data_AF-A0A3E0IS20-F1
#
_entry.id   AF-A0A3E0IS20-F1
#
_cell.length_a   1.000
_cell.length_b   1.000
_cell.length_c   1.000
_cell.angle_alpha   90.00
_cell.angle_beta   90.00
_cell.angle_gamma   90.00
#
_symmetry.space_group_name_H-M   'P 1'
#
loop_
_entity.id
_entity.type
_entity.pdbx_description
1 polymer ?
#
loop_
_entity_poly.entity_id
_entity_poly.type
_entity_poly.pdbx_seq_one_letter_code
_entity_poly.pdbx_strand_id
1 'polypeptide(L)'
;MKVIKGILIGLGILTLLIVTAVIVMSFIFIGNDSDSTEGQKLLNHAKATPESLEKALNKQEVVIEDARFIVQDAEYKSLYPDLIQTIVQNNSSEDIKRIVIGAVAWDENGLPIALPLQYSFGHSNTFDGVKDEEANIVAGGIYGSDVGMELDEDHNVHAFKTIIVEYEDYNGNIWNNPELNTFKSIYQDKRLEDIPNSEDYVYFAN
;
A
#
# COMPACT_ATOMS: atom_id res chain seq x y z
N MET A 1 1.50 76.89 -63.10
CA MET A 1 0.21 76.65 -63.77
C MET A 1 -0.27 75.25 -63.37
N LYS A 2 -1.51 75.15 -62.83
CA LYS A 2 -2.48 74.02 -62.77
C LYS A 2 -2.02 72.64 -63.31
N VAL A 3 -2.38 71.43 -62.80
CA VAL A 3 -3.45 70.91 -61.94
C VAL A 3 -3.21 69.38 -61.70
N ILE A 4 -3.44 68.92 -60.46
CA ILE A 4 -4.15 67.71 -59.94
C ILE A 4 -4.28 66.39 -60.76
N LYS A 5 -4.02 65.23 -60.13
CA LYS A 5 -4.94 64.07 -59.83
C LYS A 5 -4.27 62.68 -59.94
N GLY A 6 -4.53 61.79 -58.98
CA GLY A 6 -4.43 60.33 -59.19
C GLY A 6 -4.23 59.49 -57.92
N ILE A 7 -5.26 58.75 -57.52
CA ILE A 7 -5.35 57.73 -56.45
C ILE A 7 -4.90 56.36 -57.00
N LEU A 8 -4.20 55.51 -56.23
CA LEU A 8 -4.53 54.06 -56.16
C LEU A 8 -3.89 53.33 -54.96
N ILE A 9 -4.67 52.37 -54.46
CA ILE A 9 -4.59 51.57 -53.24
C ILE A 9 -3.75 50.30 -53.48
N GLY A 10 -3.05 49.82 -52.45
CA GLY A 10 -2.49 48.47 -52.43
C GLY A 10 -1.55 48.20 -51.27
N LEU A 11 -2.08 47.98 -50.06
CA LEU A 11 -1.33 47.46 -48.91
C LEU A 11 -1.82 46.04 -48.61
N GLY A 12 -0.93 45.08 -48.83
CA GLY A 12 -1.13 43.66 -48.59
C GLY A 12 -1.35 43.35 -47.10
N ILE A 13 -2.27 42.43 -46.87
CA ILE A 13 -2.67 41.90 -45.57
C ILE A 13 -1.57 40.97 -45.05
N LEU A 14 -1.00 41.28 -43.89
CA LEU A 14 -0.26 40.32 -43.06
C LEU A 14 -0.95 40.28 -41.69
N THR A 15 -1.61 39.15 -41.40
CA THR A 15 -2.35 38.88 -40.17
C THR A 15 -1.40 38.75 -38.97
N LEU A 16 -1.60 39.60 -37.95
CA LEU A 16 -0.93 39.55 -36.65
C LEU A 16 -1.89 38.91 -35.63
N LEU A 17 -1.45 37.82 -35.00
CA LEU A 17 -2.18 37.07 -33.97
C LEU A 17 -2.35 37.91 -32.70
N ILE A 18 -3.60 38.02 -32.26
CA ILE A 18 -4.06 38.77 -31.09
C ILE A 18 -3.77 37.96 -29.82
N VAL A 19 -2.90 38.49 -28.97
CA VAL A 19 -2.78 38.11 -27.56
C VAL A 19 -3.76 38.98 -26.77
N THR A 20 -4.93 38.45 -26.41
CA THR A 20 -5.83 39.10 -25.44
C THR A 20 -5.44 38.71 -24.02
N ALA A 21 -4.61 39.56 -23.42
CA ALA A 21 -4.70 39.83 -21.98
C ALA A 21 -5.82 40.87 -21.74
N VAL A 22 -6.20 41.03 -20.46
CA VAL A 22 -7.27 41.90 -19.89
C VAL A 22 -8.62 41.16 -19.88
N ILE A 23 -9.15 40.74 -18.72
CA ILE A 23 -9.80 41.61 -17.72
C ILE A 23 -9.48 41.17 -16.28
N VAL A 24 -9.11 42.17 -15.48
CA VAL A 24 -8.89 42.18 -14.04
C VAL A 24 -10.22 42.39 -13.31
N MET A 25 -10.41 41.68 -12.18
CA MET A 25 -11.32 41.94 -11.03
C MET A 25 -12.83 42.07 -11.37
N SER A 26 -13.74 41.39 -10.66
CA SER A 26 -14.06 41.72 -9.26
C SER A 26 -15.03 40.71 -8.61
N PHE A 27 -14.88 40.54 -7.29
CA PHE A 27 -15.85 40.11 -6.26
C PHE A 27 -16.43 38.67 -6.24
N ILE A 28 -15.80 37.85 -5.39
CA ILE A 28 -16.39 37.09 -4.26
C ILE A 28 -17.89 36.79 -4.38
N PHE A 29 -18.21 35.51 -4.61
CA PHE A 29 -19.33 34.87 -3.95
C PHE A 29 -18.81 33.71 -3.09
N ILE A 30 -19.13 33.80 -1.81
CA ILE A 30 -18.96 32.80 -0.76
C ILE A 30 -19.77 31.57 -1.14
N GLY A 31 -19.14 30.39 -1.12
CA GLY A 31 -19.78 29.11 -1.42
C GLY A 31 -18.97 27.93 -0.89
N ASN A 32 -19.13 27.69 0.41
CA ASN A 32 -18.87 26.47 1.17
C ASN A 32 -17.60 25.66 0.87
N ASP A 33 -16.60 25.92 1.71
CA ASP A 33 -15.37 25.17 1.91
C ASP A 33 -15.70 23.82 2.58
N SER A 34 -15.95 22.76 1.79
CA SER A 34 -15.99 21.38 2.29
C SER A 34 -16.00 20.31 1.17
N ASP A 35 -15.16 20.39 0.14
CA ASP A 35 -14.92 19.20 -0.72
C ASP A 35 -13.67 19.30 -1.62
N SER A 36 -12.53 19.71 -1.06
CA SER A 36 -11.24 19.67 -1.79
C SER A 36 -10.38 18.45 -1.41
N THR A 37 -10.82 17.67 -0.40
CA THR A 37 -10.05 16.54 0.15
C THR A 37 -10.44 15.20 -0.48
N GLU A 38 -11.70 15.02 -0.87
CA GLU A 38 -12.20 13.74 -1.39
C GLU A 38 -11.85 13.55 -2.87
N GLY A 39 -11.99 14.60 -3.67
CA GLY A 39 -11.54 14.62 -5.07
C GLY A 39 -10.02 14.44 -5.24
N GLN A 40 -9.21 14.97 -4.33
CA GLN A 40 -7.75 14.76 -4.32
C GLN A 40 -7.35 13.37 -3.81
N LYS A 41 -8.09 12.80 -2.85
CA LYS A 41 -7.95 11.38 -2.47
C LYS A 41 -8.27 10.43 -3.63
N LEU A 42 -9.33 10.73 -4.39
CA LEU A 42 -9.74 9.94 -5.56
C LEU A 42 -8.78 10.10 -6.75
N LEU A 43 -8.16 11.28 -6.94
CA LEU A 43 -7.13 11.52 -7.95
C LEU A 43 -5.75 10.95 -7.56
N ASN A 44 -5.38 10.92 -6.28
CA ASN A 44 -4.20 10.18 -5.81
C ASN A 44 -4.41 8.66 -5.85
N HIS A 45 -5.65 8.19 -5.94
CA HIS A 45 -5.99 6.82 -6.31
C HIS A 45 -5.80 6.54 -7.81
N ALA A 46 -5.21 7.47 -8.58
CA ALA A 46 -4.65 7.21 -9.90
C ALA A 46 -3.55 6.13 -9.79
N LYS A 47 -3.99 4.87 -9.89
CA LYS A 47 -3.26 3.61 -9.88
C LYS A 47 -2.13 3.56 -8.84
N ALA A 48 -2.49 3.36 -7.58
CA ALA A 48 -1.56 2.73 -6.65
C ALA A 48 -1.07 1.42 -7.28
N THR A 49 0.25 1.31 -7.44
CA THR A 49 0.94 0.12 -7.96
C THR A 49 1.65 -0.59 -6.81
N PRO A 50 1.95 -1.90 -6.94
CA PRO A 50 2.83 -2.61 -6.01
C PRO A 50 4.12 -1.83 -5.74
N GLU A 51 4.80 -1.35 -6.78
CA GLU A 51 6.04 -0.54 -6.65
C GLU A 51 5.85 0.72 -5.79
N SER A 52 4.76 1.47 -6.00
CA SER A 52 4.50 2.69 -5.24
C SER A 52 4.19 2.39 -3.77
N LEU A 53 3.53 1.26 -3.51
CA LEU A 53 3.21 0.79 -2.17
C LEU A 53 4.47 0.37 -1.42
N GLU A 54 5.35 -0.46 -2.02
CA GLU A 54 6.61 -0.87 -1.37
C GLU A 54 7.48 0.36 -1.02
N LYS A 55 7.54 1.36 -1.91
CA LYS A 55 8.24 2.62 -1.61
C LYS A 55 7.63 3.40 -0.44
N ALA A 56 6.32 3.28 -0.20
CA ALA A 56 5.65 3.90 0.94
C ALA A 56 5.87 3.11 2.22
N LEU A 57 5.76 1.78 2.17
CA LEU A 57 6.02 0.88 3.29
C LEU A 57 7.47 1.02 3.81
N ASN A 58 8.46 1.04 2.91
CA ASN A 58 9.88 1.15 3.27
C ASN A 58 10.30 2.51 3.84
N LYS A 59 9.40 3.50 3.86
CA LYS A 59 9.65 4.82 4.49
C LYS A 59 9.10 4.91 5.91
N GLN A 60 8.35 3.91 6.36
CA GLN A 60 7.82 3.86 7.71
C GLN A 60 8.97 3.67 8.71
N GLU A 61 8.79 4.07 9.97
CA GLU A 61 9.84 3.90 10.98
C GLU A 61 9.93 2.44 11.44
N VAL A 62 8.80 1.75 11.53
CA VAL A 62 8.74 0.31 11.78
C VAL A 62 8.42 -0.37 10.45
N VAL A 63 9.33 -1.21 9.97
CA VAL A 63 9.28 -1.78 8.62
C VAL A 63 9.35 -3.30 8.66
N ILE A 64 8.81 -3.94 7.63
CA ILE A 64 9.08 -5.36 7.36
C ILE A 64 10.32 -5.40 6.48
N GLU A 65 11.41 -5.97 7.01
CA GLU A 65 12.66 -6.16 6.27
C GLU A 65 12.60 -7.41 5.38
N ASP A 66 11.92 -8.44 5.86
CA ASP A 66 11.84 -9.74 5.20
C ASP A 66 10.61 -10.52 5.65
N ALA A 67 10.20 -11.51 4.86
CA ALA A 67 9.25 -12.53 5.30
C ALA A 67 9.58 -13.86 4.62
N ARG A 68 9.25 -14.97 5.29
CA ARG A 68 9.59 -16.30 4.78
C ARG A 68 8.64 -17.35 5.30
N PHE A 69 8.48 -18.38 4.49
CA PHE A 69 7.77 -19.59 4.86
C PHE A 69 8.74 -20.55 5.56
N ILE A 70 8.37 -21.05 6.73
CA ILE A 70 9.18 -21.99 7.51
C ILE A 70 8.43 -23.29 7.70
N VAL A 71 9.03 -24.37 7.20
CA VAL A 71 8.68 -25.74 7.57
C VAL A 71 9.33 -26.03 8.92
N GLN A 72 8.55 -26.06 10.01
CA GLN A 72 9.11 -26.32 11.35
C GLN A 72 9.48 -27.79 11.53
N ASP A 73 8.57 -28.70 11.19
CA ASP A 73 8.81 -30.14 11.18
C ASP A 73 8.06 -30.78 9.99
N ALA A 74 8.64 -31.78 9.34
CA ALA A 74 8.03 -32.40 8.16
C ALA A 74 6.98 -33.48 8.49
N GLU A 75 7.03 -34.04 9.71
CA GLU A 75 6.19 -35.17 10.14
C GLU A 75 5.19 -34.76 11.22
N TYR A 76 5.57 -33.86 12.13
CA TYR A 76 4.78 -33.51 13.33
C TYR A 76 4.12 -32.13 13.23
N LYS A 77 3.42 -31.86 12.13
CA LYS A 77 2.77 -30.56 11.82
C LYS A 77 1.76 -30.10 12.86
N SER A 78 1.01 -31.02 13.49
CA SER A 78 0.03 -30.62 14.51
C SER A 78 0.69 -30.06 15.79
N LEU A 79 1.95 -30.41 16.05
CA LEU A 79 2.74 -29.90 17.19
C LEU A 79 3.69 -28.76 16.78
N TYR A 80 4.16 -28.78 15.54
CA TYR A 80 5.10 -27.83 14.96
C TYR A 80 4.55 -27.35 13.61
N PRO A 81 3.51 -26.48 13.63
CA PRO A 81 2.85 -25.99 12.43
C PRO A 81 3.82 -25.23 11.53
N ASP A 82 3.52 -25.13 10.24
CA ASP A 82 4.31 -24.26 9.38
C ASP A 82 4.06 -22.78 9.73
N LEU A 83 5.08 -21.95 9.52
CA LEU A 83 5.02 -20.54 9.86
C LEU A 83 5.14 -19.66 8.63
N ILE A 84 4.31 -18.63 8.57
CA ILE A 84 4.66 -17.38 7.89
C ILE A 84 5.40 -16.51 8.91
N GLN A 85 6.72 -16.43 8.77
CA GLN A 85 7.56 -15.52 9.57
C GLN A 85 7.66 -14.16 8.88
N THR A 86 7.50 -13.09 9.65
CA THR A 86 7.66 -11.70 9.18
C THR A 86 8.69 -11.00 10.05
N ILE A 87 9.80 -10.60 9.45
CA ILE A 87 10.91 -9.94 10.13
C ILE A 87 10.65 -8.44 10.15
N VAL A 88 10.46 -7.91 11.35
CA VAL A 88 10.16 -6.50 11.59
C VAL A 88 11.38 -5.81 12.20
N GLN A 89 11.76 -4.66 11.64
CA GLN A 89 12.77 -3.77 12.18
C GLN A 89 12.09 -2.52 12.74
N ASN A 90 12.36 -2.22 14.01
CA ASN A 90 11.93 -0.97 14.64
C ASN A 90 13.03 0.09 14.49
N ASN A 91 12.91 0.99 13.52
CA ASN A 91 13.84 2.13 13.35
C ASN A 91 13.38 3.40 14.10
N SER A 92 12.29 3.32 14.87
CA SER A 92 11.80 4.45 15.68
C SER A 92 12.63 4.63 16.96
N SER A 93 12.36 5.71 17.70
CA SER A 93 12.92 5.94 19.03
C SER A 93 12.14 5.28 20.16
N GLU A 94 10.98 4.69 19.88
CA GLU A 94 10.06 4.17 20.88
C GLU A 94 10.11 2.64 20.94
N ASP A 95 9.96 2.09 22.15
CA ASP A 95 9.78 0.65 22.33
C ASP A 95 8.33 0.28 21.97
N ILE A 96 8.18 -0.75 21.12
CA ILE A 96 6.88 -1.27 20.70
C ILE A 96 6.47 -2.40 21.64
N LYS A 97 5.29 -2.27 22.24
CA LYS A 97 4.72 -3.25 23.15
C LYS A 97 4.03 -4.38 22.39
N ARG A 98 3.13 -4.02 21.47
CA ARG A 98 2.33 -4.96 20.68
C ARG A 98 2.34 -4.61 19.20
N ILE A 99 2.12 -5.61 18.35
CA ILE A 99 2.06 -5.45 16.91
C ILE A 99 0.97 -6.34 16.32
N VAL A 100 0.34 -5.88 15.26
CA VAL A 100 -0.56 -6.70 14.44
C VAL A 100 0.04 -6.82 13.06
N ILE A 101 0.33 -8.04 12.62
CA ILE A 101 0.79 -8.33 11.27
C ILE A 101 -0.39 -8.89 10.48
N GLY A 102 -0.65 -8.31 9.33
CA GLY A 102 -1.62 -8.76 8.36
C GLY A 102 -0.97 -9.55 7.24
N ALA A 103 -1.71 -10.46 6.62
CA ALA A 103 -1.26 -11.23 5.48
C ALA A 103 -2.39 -11.52 4.48
N VAL A 104 -1.98 -11.71 3.23
CA VAL A 104 -2.76 -12.30 2.13
C VAL A 104 -1.97 -13.48 1.57
N ALA A 105 -2.67 -14.48 1.04
CA ALA A 105 -2.04 -15.69 0.51
C ALA A 105 -2.71 -16.17 -0.79
N TRP A 106 -1.95 -16.94 -1.56
CA TRP A 106 -2.35 -17.56 -2.82
C TRP A 106 -1.99 -19.04 -2.84
N ASP A 107 -2.81 -19.83 -3.52
CA ASP A 107 -2.51 -21.23 -3.82
C ASP A 107 -1.55 -21.39 -5.01
N GLU A 108 -1.20 -22.64 -5.34
CA GLU A 108 -0.31 -22.99 -6.46
C GLU A 108 -0.81 -22.50 -7.83
N ASN A 109 -2.11 -22.22 -7.96
CA ASN A 109 -2.72 -21.70 -9.19
C ASN A 109 -2.77 -20.16 -9.20
N GLY A 110 -2.22 -19.50 -8.18
CA GLY A 110 -2.26 -18.05 -8.03
C GLY A 110 -3.65 -17.51 -7.67
N LEU A 111 -4.55 -18.37 -7.16
CA LEU A 111 -5.87 -17.95 -6.69
C LEU A 111 -5.77 -17.48 -5.22
N PRO A 112 -6.42 -16.37 -4.85
CA PRO A 112 -6.38 -15.90 -3.47
C PRO A 112 -7.14 -16.86 -2.56
N ILE A 113 -6.56 -17.16 -1.40
CA ILE A 113 -7.14 -18.05 -0.39
C ILE A 113 -7.29 -17.32 0.94
N ALA A 114 -8.24 -17.77 1.77
CA ALA A 114 -8.25 -17.38 3.19
C ALA A 114 -7.03 -18.00 3.87
N LEU A 115 -6.41 -17.29 4.81
CA LEU A 115 -5.21 -17.80 5.44
C LEU A 115 -5.59 -18.92 6.42
N PRO A 116 -5.13 -20.17 6.21
CA PRO A 116 -5.53 -21.30 7.03
C PRO A 116 -4.75 -21.27 8.35
N LEU A 117 -5.16 -20.42 9.30
CA LEU A 117 -4.51 -20.30 10.60
C LEU A 117 -4.97 -21.43 11.55
N GLN A 118 -4.02 -22.05 12.27
CA GLN A 118 -4.24 -23.27 13.07
C GLN A 118 -5.40 -23.16 14.09
N TYR A 119 -5.62 -21.97 14.66
CA TYR A 119 -6.66 -21.74 15.66
C TYR A 119 -7.80 -20.84 15.18
N SER A 120 -7.93 -20.67 13.86
CA SER A 120 -8.99 -19.85 13.28
C SER A 120 -10.20 -20.69 12.88
N PHE A 121 -11.37 -20.36 13.45
CA PHE A 121 -12.63 -20.99 13.08
C PHE A 121 -13.41 -20.07 12.12
N GLY A 122 -13.59 -20.51 10.87
CA GLY A 122 -14.58 -19.94 9.95
C GLY A 122 -14.17 -18.62 9.27
N HIS A 123 -12.90 -18.42 8.95
CA HIS A 123 -12.50 -17.27 8.13
C HIS A 123 -12.82 -17.53 6.65
N SER A 124 -13.55 -16.59 6.04
CA SER A 124 -13.85 -16.57 4.61
C SER A 124 -13.17 -15.42 3.90
N ASN A 125 -12.32 -14.66 4.60
CA ASN A 125 -11.69 -13.46 4.08
C ASN A 125 -10.26 -13.75 3.66
N THR A 126 -9.81 -13.19 2.54
CA THR A 126 -8.46 -13.42 1.99
C THR A 126 -7.40 -12.52 2.63
N PHE A 127 -7.77 -11.77 3.67
CA PHE A 127 -6.89 -10.94 4.47
C PHE A 127 -7.16 -11.21 5.95
N ASP A 128 -6.10 -11.59 6.67
CA ASP A 128 -6.14 -11.89 8.09
C ASP A 128 -5.04 -11.14 8.84
N GLY A 129 -5.32 -10.77 10.09
CA GLY A 129 -4.40 -10.07 10.98
C GLY A 129 -4.17 -10.85 12.26
N VAL A 130 -2.91 -11.16 12.57
CA VAL A 130 -2.50 -11.83 13.80
C VAL A 130 -1.87 -10.80 14.73
N LYS A 131 -2.38 -10.74 15.95
CA LYS A 131 -1.92 -9.83 16.99
C LYS A 131 -0.95 -10.57 17.92
N ASP A 132 0.21 -9.97 18.16
CA ASP A 132 1.07 -10.32 19.28
C ASP A 132 1.00 -9.21 20.35
N GLU A 133 0.45 -9.55 21.51
CA GLU A 133 0.28 -8.66 22.65
C GLU A 133 1.59 -8.40 23.41
N GLU A 134 2.60 -9.24 23.21
CA GLU A 134 3.87 -9.25 23.94
C GLU A 134 5.08 -9.19 22.99
N ALA A 135 4.90 -8.56 21.83
CA ALA A 135 5.94 -8.42 20.81
C ALA A 135 7.23 -7.77 21.34
N ASN A 136 7.10 -6.79 22.26
CA ASN A 136 8.21 -6.22 23.04
C ASN A 136 9.46 -5.85 22.21
N ILE A 137 9.26 -5.11 21.13
CA ILE A 137 10.29 -4.74 20.16
C ILE A 137 10.97 -3.44 20.62
N VAL A 138 12.17 -3.55 21.19
CA VAL A 138 12.94 -2.37 21.62
C VAL A 138 13.27 -1.44 20.45
N ALA A 139 13.49 -0.15 20.72
CA ALA A 139 13.98 0.80 19.74
C ALA A 139 15.29 0.31 19.08
N GLY A 140 15.34 0.33 17.76
CA GLY A 140 16.44 -0.25 16.96
C GLY A 140 16.44 -1.78 16.88
N GLY A 141 15.49 -2.46 17.51
CA GLY A 141 15.40 -3.91 17.61
C GLY A 141 14.77 -4.60 16.40
N ILE A 142 14.91 -5.92 16.39
CA ILE A 142 14.31 -6.83 15.39
C ILE A 142 13.32 -7.76 16.10
N TYR A 143 12.23 -8.08 15.42
CA TYR A 143 11.21 -9.04 15.85
C TYR A 143 10.88 -10.03 14.73
N GLY A 144 10.34 -11.21 15.08
CA GLY A 144 9.81 -12.18 14.12
C GLY A 144 10.78 -13.28 13.67
N SER A 145 11.99 -13.36 14.22
CA SER A 145 12.96 -14.41 13.88
C SER A 145 12.53 -15.80 14.34
N ASP A 146 11.85 -15.87 15.48
CA ASP A 146 11.53 -17.12 16.19
C ASP A 146 10.01 -17.31 16.39
N VAL A 147 9.21 -16.43 15.80
CA VAL A 147 7.73 -16.42 15.90
C VAL A 147 7.13 -16.15 14.52
N GLY A 148 5.88 -16.57 14.30
CA GLY A 148 5.19 -16.37 13.04
C GLY A 148 3.71 -16.70 13.12
N MET A 149 3.01 -16.53 11.99
CA MET A 149 1.62 -16.97 11.86
C MET A 149 1.61 -18.49 11.66
N GLU A 150 1.08 -19.22 12.63
CA GLU A 150 0.93 -20.67 12.59
C GLU A 150 -0.19 -21.08 11.65
N LEU A 151 0.18 -21.85 10.62
CA LEU A 151 -0.75 -22.41 9.66
C LEU A 151 -1.32 -23.74 10.16
N ASP A 152 -2.54 -24.05 9.74
CA ASP A 152 -3.14 -25.36 9.91
C ASP A 152 -2.30 -26.43 9.20
N GLU A 153 -2.38 -27.67 9.67
CA GLU A 153 -1.61 -28.80 9.13
C GLU A 153 -1.93 -29.05 7.65
N ASP A 154 -3.20 -28.92 7.28
CA ASP A 154 -3.66 -28.99 5.89
C ASP A 154 -3.77 -27.58 5.31
N HIS A 155 -2.67 -27.09 4.73
CA HIS A 155 -2.62 -25.80 4.04
C HIS A 155 -2.07 -25.94 2.62
N ASN A 156 -2.46 -25.01 1.75
CA ASN A 156 -2.04 -24.94 0.36
C ASN A 156 -1.41 -23.58 0.01
N VAL A 157 -0.78 -22.92 0.98
CA VAL A 157 -0.12 -21.63 0.77
C VAL A 157 1.09 -21.82 -0.15
N HIS A 158 1.05 -21.19 -1.32
CA HIS A 158 2.15 -21.19 -2.30
C HIS A 158 2.88 -19.85 -2.36
N ALA A 159 2.14 -18.75 -2.23
CA ALA A 159 2.69 -17.41 -2.14
C ALA A 159 1.96 -16.59 -1.09
N PHE A 160 2.61 -15.57 -0.55
CA PHE A 160 2.02 -14.70 0.46
C PHE A 160 2.68 -13.31 0.48
N LYS A 161 1.98 -12.35 1.05
CA LYS A 161 2.52 -11.01 1.33
C LYS A 161 2.00 -10.52 2.67
N THR A 162 2.88 -9.91 3.46
CA THR A 162 2.58 -9.41 4.79
C THR A 162 2.65 -7.88 4.88
N ILE A 163 2.00 -7.31 5.88
CA ILE A 163 1.97 -5.88 6.19
C ILE A 163 1.83 -5.67 7.70
N ILE A 164 2.47 -4.64 8.27
CA ILE A 164 2.17 -4.21 9.64
C ILE A 164 0.84 -3.47 9.60
N VAL A 165 -0.18 -3.95 10.32
CA VAL A 165 -1.52 -3.34 10.35
C VAL A 165 -1.57 -2.20 11.35
N GLU A 166 -1.07 -2.47 12.56
CA GLU A 166 -0.98 -1.51 13.65
C GLU A 166 0.14 -1.93 14.62
N TYR A 167 0.57 -0.99 15.45
CA TYR A 167 1.36 -1.27 16.64
C TYR A 167 1.03 -0.28 17.77
N GLU A 168 1.30 -0.67 19.01
CA GLU A 168 1.23 0.23 20.18
C GLU A 168 2.57 0.28 20.90
N ASP A 169 3.00 1.49 21.26
CA ASP A 169 4.17 1.72 22.09
C ASP A 169 3.88 1.54 23.60
N TYR A 170 4.90 1.63 24.43
CA TYR A 170 4.73 1.56 25.89
C TYR A 170 4.04 2.78 26.53
N ASN A 171 3.87 3.87 25.78
CA ASN A 171 3.13 5.06 26.21
C ASN A 171 1.62 4.96 25.90
N GLY A 172 1.19 3.90 25.20
CA GLY A 172 -0.19 3.69 24.77
C GLY A 172 -0.55 4.41 23.47
N ASN A 173 0.42 4.94 22.73
CA ASN A 173 0.17 5.50 21.41
C ASN A 173 -0.02 4.37 20.41
N ILE A 174 -1.09 4.44 19.62
CA ILE A 174 -1.41 3.46 18.59
C ILE A 174 -1.10 4.08 17.23
N TRP A 175 -0.20 3.44 16.49
CA TRP A 175 0.02 3.73 15.08
C TRP A 175 -0.82 2.79 14.24
N ASN A 176 -1.54 3.35 13.25
CA ASN A 176 -2.32 2.60 12.28
C ASN A 176 -1.66 2.77 10.91
N ASN A 177 -1.53 1.69 10.14
CA ASN A 177 -0.85 1.77 8.86
C ASN A 177 -1.66 2.59 7.84
N PRO A 178 -1.15 3.75 7.37
CA PRO A 178 -1.86 4.59 6.41
C PRO A 178 -2.04 3.90 5.05
N GLU A 179 -1.20 2.91 4.73
CA GLU A 179 -1.22 2.20 3.45
C GLU A 179 -2.05 0.91 3.47
N LEU A 180 -2.73 0.58 4.58
CA LEU A 180 -3.50 -0.65 4.69
C LEU A 180 -4.59 -0.78 3.61
N ASN A 181 -5.29 0.32 3.31
CA ASN A 181 -6.33 0.31 2.28
C ASN A 181 -5.72 0.15 0.88
N THR A 182 -4.57 0.79 0.64
CA THR A 182 -3.80 0.64 -0.61
C THR A 182 -3.37 -0.80 -0.81
N PHE A 183 -2.78 -1.41 0.22
CA PHE A 183 -2.40 -2.82 0.25
C PHE A 183 -3.56 -3.74 -0.09
N LYS A 184 -4.70 -3.59 0.61
CA LYS A 184 -5.89 -4.40 0.34
C LYS A 184 -6.40 -4.21 -1.08
N SER A 185 -6.41 -2.99 -1.61
CA SER A 185 -6.86 -2.72 -2.98
C SER A 185 -6.00 -3.41 -4.06
N ILE A 186 -4.70 -3.57 -3.78
CA ILE A 186 -3.73 -4.18 -4.70
C ILE A 186 -3.74 -5.71 -4.58
N TYR A 187 -3.84 -6.26 -3.37
CA TYR A 187 -3.59 -7.68 -3.15
C TYR A 187 -4.81 -8.49 -2.69
N GLN A 188 -5.70 -7.91 -1.88
CA GLN A 188 -6.84 -8.66 -1.32
C GLN A 188 -7.80 -9.08 -2.44
N ASP A 189 -8.20 -10.35 -2.42
CA ASP A 189 -9.12 -10.96 -3.41
C ASP A 189 -8.63 -10.83 -4.88
N LYS A 190 -7.33 -10.57 -5.11
CA LYS A 190 -6.73 -10.52 -6.45
C LYS A 190 -6.05 -11.82 -6.77
N ARG A 191 -6.12 -12.26 -8.03
CA ARG A 191 -5.25 -13.34 -8.52
C ARG A 191 -3.83 -12.82 -8.66
N LEU A 192 -2.86 -13.70 -8.46
CA LEU A 192 -1.45 -13.33 -8.57
C LEU A 192 -1.10 -12.84 -9.99
N GLU A 193 -1.75 -13.39 -11.03
CA GLU A 193 -1.60 -12.99 -12.44
C GLU A 193 -2.16 -11.58 -12.75
N ASP A 194 -3.09 -11.08 -11.93
CA ASP A 194 -3.71 -9.76 -12.11
C ASP A 194 -2.87 -8.64 -11.47
N ILE A 195 -1.87 -8.99 -10.67
CA ILE A 195 -0.99 -8.06 -9.97
C ILE A 195 0.28 -7.85 -10.82
N PRO A 196 0.56 -6.63 -11.29
CA PRO A 196 1.72 -6.37 -12.13
C PRO A 196 3.05 -6.65 -11.43
N ASN A 197 3.89 -7.49 -12.06
CA ASN A 197 5.20 -7.92 -11.56
C ASN A 197 5.12 -8.48 -10.12
N SER A 198 4.09 -9.28 -9.83
CA SER A 198 3.82 -9.78 -8.48
C SER A 198 4.99 -10.55 -7.86
N GLU A 199 5.76 -11.25 -8.70
CA GLU A 199 6.97 -11.98 -8.33
C GLU A 199 8.05 -11.13 -7.64
N ASP A 200 8.06 -9.81 -7.88
CA ASP A 200 9.01 -8.88 -7.24
C ASP A 200 8.57 -8.47 -5.83
N TYR A 201 7.31 -8.72 -5.47
CA TYR A 201 6.67 -8.12 -4.29
C TYR A 201 6.11 -9.13 -3.30
N VAL A 202 5.89 -10.37 -3.71
CA VAL A 202 5.40 -11.45 -2.84
C VAL A 202 6.52 -12.41 -2.45
N TYR A 203 6.26 -13.20 -1.42
CA TYR A 203 7.13 -14.29 -0.97
C TYR A 203 6.52 -15.62 -1.39
N PHE A 204 7.36 -16.60 -1.72
CA PHE A 204 6.93 -17.94 -2.09
C PHE A 204 7.24 -18.93 -0.98
N ALA A 205 6.29 -19.85 -0.73
CA ALA A 205 6.53 -21.04 0.06
C ALA A 205 7.32 -22.04 -0.81
N ASN A 206 8.50 -22.45 -0.34
CA ASN A 206 9.39 -23.37 -1.05
C ASN A 206 8.95 -24.82 -0.90
#